data_AF-A0A7S4VQ99-F1
#
_entry.id   AF-A0A7S4VQ99-F1
#
_cell.length_a   1.000
_cell.length_b   1.000
_cell.length_c   1.000
_cell.angle_alpha   90.00
_cell.angle_beta   90.00
_cell.angle_gamma   90.00
#
_symmetry.space_group_name_H-M   'P 1'
#
loop_
_entity.id
_entity.type
_entity.pdbx_description
1 polymer ?
#
loop_
_entity_poly.entity_id
_entity_poly.type
_entity_poly.pdbx_seq_one_letter_code
_entity_poly.pdbx_strand_id
1 'polypeptide(L)'
;DFEDTGFITREQFQVMALPNHAFRLANLEPEEQRIHIYELHLYSDEACSKRLACDLPMTSGYFVNFTGSPGLAPQEAEVEFEPRAAFDGKLQTRWVSACKPCKAGQAFIGCKFDTALQVRCVQIYQTAPGD
;
A
#
# COMPACT_ATOMS: atom_id res chain seq x y z
N ASP A 1 -15.82 -1.22 -22.34
CA ASP A 1 -15.07 -2.42 -21.95
C ASP A 1 -14.78 -2.40 -20.48
N PHE A 2 -15.18 -3.47 -19.78
CA PHE A 2 -14.98 -3.67 -18.34
C PHE A 2 -13.68 -4.46 -18.04
N GLU A 3 -12.73 -4.48 -18.97
CA GLU A 3 -11.57 -5.39 -18.93
C GLU A 3 -10.33 -4.85 -18.19
N ASP A 4 -10.40 -3.68 -17.55
CA ASP A 4 -9.28 -3.13 -16.76
C ASP A 4 -9.47 -3.29 -15.24
N THR A 5 -10.30 -4.26 -14.82
CA THR A 5 -10.28 -4.73 -13.42
C THR A 5 -9.24 -5.84 -13.33
N GLY A 6 -8.01 -5.49 -12.96
CA GLY A 6 -6.91 -6.43 -12.81
C GLY A 6 -7.30 -7.63 -11.93
N PHE A 7 -7.55 -8.77 -12.56
CA PHE A 7 -7.87 -10.00 -11.86
C PHE A 7 -6.60 -10.55 -11.22
N ILE A 8 -6.65 -10.81 -9.91
CA ILE A 8 -5.62 -11.59 -9.23
C ILE A 8 -5.49 -12.96 -9.91
N THR A 9 -4.26 -13.39 -10.18
CA THR A 9 -4.05 -14.74 -10.73
C THR A 9 -4.49 -15.79 -9.71
N ARG A 10 -4.71 -17.02 -10.17
CA ARG A 10 -5.07 -18.14 -9.27
C ARG A 10 -4.02 -18.34 -8.18
N GLU A 11 -2.75 -18.19 -8.51
CA GLU A 11 -1.62 -18.29 -7.60
C GLU A 11 -1.66 -17.16 -6.56
N GLN A 12 -1.93 -15.93 -7.00
CA GLN A 12 -2.10 -14.79 -6.10
C GLN A 12 -3.29 -14.96 -5.16
N PHE A 13 -4.42 -15.47 -5.65
CA PHE A 13 -5.59 -15.77 -4.83
C PHE A 13 -5.28 -16.84 -3.76
N GLN A 14 -4.56 -17.90 -4.14
CA GLN A 14 -4.12 -18.94 -3.19
C GLN A 14 -3.26 -18.34 -2.09
N VAL A 15 -2.29 -17.50 -2.45
CA VAL A 15 -1.42 -16.81 -1.48
C VAL A 15 -2.24 -15.92 -0.55
N MET A 16 -3.18 -15.12 -1.08
CA MET A 16 -4.03 -14.23 -0.29
C MET A 16 -4.84 -14.98 0.79
N ALA A 17 -5.24 -16.22 0.52
CA ALA A 17 -5.98 -17.07 1.45
C ALA A 17 -5.11 -17.71 2.57
N LEU A 18 -3.77 -17.69 2.46
CA LEU A 18 -2.90 -18.31 3.45
C LEU A 18 -2.90 -17.53 4.79
N PRO A 19 -3.18 -18.19 5.94
CA PRO A 19 -3.06 -17.55 7.24
C PRO A 19 -1.59 -17.24 7.56
N ASN A 20 -1.32 -16.18 8.35
CA ASN A 20 0.04 -15.79 8.80
C ASN A 20 1.03 -15.41 7.68
N HIS A 21 0.54 -15.09 6.49
CA HIS A 21 1.35 -14.68 5.34
C HIS A 21 1.18 -13.18 5.01
N ALA A 22 0.74 -12.40 5.99
CA ALA A 22 0.38 -11.01 5.78
C ALA A 22 0.95 -10.14 6.90
N PHE A 23 1.56 -9.03 6.52
CA PHE A 23 1.95 -7.96 7.44
C PHE A 23 1.19 -6.69 7.03
N ARG A 24 0.59 -5.98 8.00
CA ARG A 24 0.01 -4.65 7.75
C ARG A 24 0.27 -3.68 8.88
N LEU A 25 0.42 -2.42 8.50
CA LEU A 25 0.32 -1.27 9.38
C LEU A 25 -1.08 -0.68 9.24
N ALA A 26 -1.71 -0.38 10.37
CA ALA A 26 -3.00 0.28 10.41
C ALA A 26 -2.92 1.48 11.35
N ASN A 27 -3.67 2.54 11.04
CA ASN A 27 -3.75 3.71 11.92
C ASN A 27 -4.39 3.30 13.26
N LEU A 28 -3.76 3.66 14.38
CA LEU A 28 -4.27 3.32 15.71
C LEU A 28 -5.42 4.24 16.13
N GLU A 29 -5.29 5.53 15.82
CA GLU A 29 -6.25 6.58 16.16
C GLU A 29 -6.95 7.13 14.91
N PRO A 30 -8.07 7.85 15.05
CA PRO A 30 -8.69 8.55 13.94
C PRO A 30 -7.75 9.60 13.34
N GLU A 31 -7.79 9.74 12.00
CA GLU A 31 -7.01 10.72 11.26
C GLU A 31 -7.94 11.66 10.49
N GLU A 32 -7.77 12.97 10.69
CA GLU A 32 -8.61 13.99 10.02
C GLU A 32 -8.23 14.16 8.53
N GLN A 33 -6.95 13.95 8.22
CA GLN A 33 -6.42 13.99 6.86
C GLN A 33 -6.25 12.58 6.28
N ARG A 34 -5.95 12.52 4.98
CA ARG A 34 -5.52 11.27 4.37
C ARG A 34 -4.17 10.89 4.95
N ILE A 35 -3.89 9.60 5.03
CA ILE A 35 -2.57 9.08 5.39
C ILE A 35 -1.75 8.94 4.13
N HIS A 36 -0.51 9.43 4.17
CA HIS A 36 0.44 9.40 3.07
C HIS A 36 1.63 8.55 3.48
N ILE A 37 1.89 7.46 2.75
CA ILE A 37 3.06 6.59 2.95
C ILE A 37 3.88 6.61 1.68
N TYR A 38 5.04 7.25 1.72
CA TYR A 38 5.95 7.36 0.59
C TYR A 38 6.68 6.06 0.34
N GLU A 39 7.22 5.45 1.40
CA GLU A 39 7.87 4.15 1.30
C GLU A 39 7.63 3.35 2.59
N LEU A 40 7.38 2.06 2.41
CA LEU A 40 7.28 1.06 3.46
C LEU A 40 8.30 -0.05 3.19
N HIS A 41 9.37 -0.08 3.98
CA HIS A 41 10.36 -1.14 3.90
C HIS A 41 10.16 -2.14 5.03
N LEU A 42 10.07 -3.41 4.66
CA LEU A 42 9.94 -4.54 5.57
C LEU A 42 11.25 -5.33 5.57
N TYR A 43 11.70 -5.79 6.73
CA TYR A 43 12.97 -6.50 6.88
C TYR A 43 12.81 -7.78 7.68
N SER A 44 13.59 -8.80 7.30
CA SER A 44 13.61 -10.11 7.95
C SER A 44 14.54 -10.18 9.18
N ASP A 45 15.30 -9.12 9.44
CA ASP A 45 16.21 -9.00 10.57
C ASP A 45 15.95 -7.72 11.37
N GLU A 46 16.47 -7.70 12.61
CA GLU A 46 16.34 -6.57 13.55
C GLU A 46 17.29 -5.42 13.21
N ALA A 47 18.29 -5.66 12.35
CA ALA A 47 19.25 -4.64 11.89
C ALA A 47 18.73 -3.83 10.70
N CYS A 48 17.52 -4.13 10.20
CA CYS A 48 16.92 -3.55 9.01
C CYS A 48 17.83 -3.66 7.77
N SER A 49 18.52 -4.79 7.61
CA SER A 49 19.54 -4.98 6.55
C SER A 49 19.08 -5.88 5.41
N LYS A 50 18.27 -6.92 5.69
CA LYS A 50 17.73 -7.86 4.70
C LYS A 50 16.28 -7.50 4.35
N ARG A 51 16.12 -6.68 3.32
CA ARG A 51 14.82 -6.21 2.81
C ARG A 51 13.99 -7.39 2.28
N LEU A 52 12.72 -7.41 2.66
CA LEU A 52 11.68 -8.28 2.11
C LEU A 52 11.01 -7.55 0.95
N ALA A 53 10.99 -8.17 -0.24
CA ALA A 53 10.28 -7.63 -1.40
C ALA A 53 8.77 -7.74 -1.19
N CYS A 54 8.01 -6.76 -1.68
CA CYS A 54 6.57 -6.77 -1.61
C CYS A 54 5.93 -6.85 -3.00
N ASP A 55 5.75 -8.08 -3.49
CA ASP A 55 5.15 -8.31 -4.82
C ASP A 55 3.62 -8.26 -4.79
N LEU A 56 3.02 -8.43 -3.60
CA LEU A 56 1.58 -8.40 -3.38
C LEU A 56 1.19 -7.34 -2.32
N PRO A 57 1.28 -6.05 -2.65
CA PRO A 57 0.76 -4.99 -1.78
C PRO A 57 -0.72 -5.18 -1.47
N MET A 58 -1.10 -4.93 -0.22
CA MET A 58 -2.49 -4.98 0.22
C MET A 58 -2.84 -3.73 1.02
N THR A 59 -4.00 -3.13 0.74
CA THR A 59 -4.44 -1.88 1.38
C THR A 59 -5.93 -1.87 1.65
N SER A 60 -6.38 -0.90 2.45
CA SER A 60 -7.80 -0.55 2.63
C SER A 60 -8.37 0.25 1.44
N GLY A 61 -7.78 0.13 0.25
CA GLY A 61 -8.01 1.02 -0.90
C GLY A 61 -7.06 2.22 -0.93
N TYR A 62 -7.13 3.01 -1.99
CA TYR A 62 -6.32 4.21 -2.19
C TYR A 62 -7.14 5.38 -2.76
N PHE A 63 -6.63 6.59 -2.60
CA PHE A 63 -7.24 7.78 -3.18
C PHE A 63 -7.04 7.80 -4.70
N VAL A 64 -8.13 7.97 -5.46
CA VAL A 64 -8.10 8.17 -6.90
C VAL A 64 -8.49 9.62 -7.19
N ASN A 65 -7.62 10.33 -7.89
CA ASN A 65 -7.90 11.70 -8.31
C ASN A 65 -8.52 11.70 -9.72
N PHE A 66 -9.84 11.87 -9.80
CA PHE A 66 -10.56 11.91 -11.07
C PHE A 66 -10.38 13.22 -11.86
N THR A 67 -9.39 14.07 -11.55
CA THR A 67 -9.08 15.25 -12.36
C THR A 67 -8.36 14.87 -13.67
N GLY A 68 -8.93 13.94 -14.43
CA GLY A 68 -8.64 13.73 -15.83
C GLY A 68 -9.59 14.60 -16.65
N SER A 69 -9.04 15.54 -17.42
CA SER A 69 -9.78 16.27 -18.45
C SER A 69 -10.62 15.31 -19.30
N PRO A 70 -11.84 15.69 -19.73
CA PRO A 70 -12.62 14.88 -20.64
C PRO A 70 -11.80 14.63 -21.92
N GLY A 71 -11.34 13.39 -22.12
CA GLY A 71 -10.62 12.98 -23.33
C GLY A 71 -9.14 12.58 -23.16
N LEU A 72 -8.57 12.58 -21.96
CA LEU A 72 -7.28 11.89 -21.72
C LEU A 72 -7.54 10.42 -21.35
N ALA A 73 -6.75 9.51 -21.91
CA ALA A 73 -6.88 8.08 -21.63
C ALA A 73 -6.72 7.82 -20.11
N PRO A 74 -7.52 6.91 -19.51
CA PRO A 74 -7.53 6.64 -18.05
C PRO A 74 -6.17 6.28 -17.43
N GLN A 75 -5.20 5.88 -18.24
CA GLN A 75 -4.00 5.18 -17.80
C GLN A 75 -2.93 6.02 -17.08
N GLU A 76 -2.97 7.35 -17.14
CA GLU A 76 -1.90 8.17 -16.54
C GLU A 76 -2.28 8.82 -15.19
N ALA A 77 -3.56 9.00 -14.90
CA ALA A 77 -4.02 9.63 -13.65
C ALA A 77 -4.17 8.64 -12.47
N GLU A 78 -4.14 7.34 -12.74
CA GLU A 78 -4.52 6.30 -11.78
C GLU A 78 -3.34 5.73 -10.97
N VAL A 79 -2.10 6.04 -11.36
CA VAL A 79 -0.89 5.38 -10.82
C VAL A 79 -0.24 6.16 -9.66
N GLU A 80 -0.55 7.44 -9.48
CA GLU A 80 0.20 8.29 -8.53
C GLU A 80 0.11 7.79 -7.08
N PHE A 81 -1.05 7.23 -6.69
CA PHE A 81 -1.36 6.88 -5.30
C PHE A 81 -1.63 5.40 -5.04
N GLU A 82 -1.35 4.54 -6.03
CA GLU A 82 -1.64 3.12 -5.94
C GLU A 82 -0.82 2.42 -4.82
N PRO A 83 -1.24 1.25 -4.34
CA PRO A 83 -0.51 0.52 -3.30
C PRO A 83 0.97 0.27 -3.60
N ARG A 84 1.32 0.03 -4.86
CA ARG A 84 2.71 -0.24 -5.30
C ARG A 84 3.63 0.95 -5.12
N ALA A 85 3.09 2.17 -5.13
CA ALA A 85 3.85 3.41 -4.97
C ALA A 85 4.51 3.55 -3.58
N ALA A 86 4.13 2.74 -2.59
CA ALA A 86 4.78 2.69 -1.28
C ALA A 86 5.84 1.58 -1.16
N PHE A 87 6.09 0.83 -2.24
CA PHE A 87 7.03 -0.30 -2.26
C PHE A 87 8.00 -0.26 -3.45
N ASP A 88 7.98 0.80 -4.27
CA ASP A 88 8.75 0.87 -5.51
C ASP A 88 10.15 1.52 -5.35
N GLY A 89 10.50 1.94 -4.14
CA GLY A 89 11.81 2.49 -3.79
C GLY A 89 12.00 3.95 -4.21
N LYS A 90 10.91 4.67 -4.45
CA LYS A 90 10.88 6.05 -4.95
C LYS A 90 10.20 6.98 -3.94
N LEU A 91 11.00 7.80 -3.27
CA LEU A 91 10.51 8.77 -2.26
C LEU A 91 9.67 9.93 -2.83
N GLN A 92 9.47 9.98 -4.16
CA GLN A 92 8.60 10.95 -4.82
C GLN A 92 7.18 10.42 -5.07
N THR A 93 6.99 9.10 -5.02
CA THR A 93 5.69 8.43 -5.12
C THR A 93 5.21 8.05 -3.73
N ARG A 94 3.91 7.78 -3.57
CA ARG A 94 3.33 7.44 -2.27
C ARG A 94 1.99 6.74 -2.42
N TRP A 95 1.67 5.84 -1.50
CA TRP A 95 0.27 5.45 -1.29
C TRP A 95 -0.46 6.53 -0.50
N VAL A 96 -1.72 6.78 -0.86
CA VAL A 96 -2.61 7.70 -0.13
C VAL A 96 -3.89 6.96 0.25
N SER A 97 -4.29 7.06 1.52
CA SER A 97 -5.50 6.38 2.02
C SER A 97 -6.77 6.82 1.29
N ALA A 98 -7.65 5.86 1.00
CA ALA A 98 -8.95 6.12 0.40
C ALA A 98 -9.89 6.97 1.29
N CYS A 99 -9.80 6.84 2.61
CA CYS A 99 -10.62 7.58 3.57
C CYS A 99 -10.08 8.98 3.85
N LYS A 100 -11.01 9.90 4.14
CA LYS A 100 -10.79 11.23 4.75
C LYS A 100 -12.14 11.72 5.32
N PRO A 101 -12.31 11.88 6.65
CA PRO A 101 -11.40 11.39 7.70
C PRO A 101 -11.35 9.86 7.74
N CYS A 102 -10.32 9.30 8.36
CA CYS A 102 -10.18 7.86 8.61
C CYS A 102 -10.50 7.55 10.08
N LYS A 103 -11.33 6.53 10.33
CA LYS A 103 -11.54 6.00 11.68
C LYS A 103 -10.32 5.19 12.13
N ALA A 104 -10.16 5.01 13.45
CA ALA A 104 -9.19 4.08 14.01
C ALA A 104 -9.27 2.69 13.33
N GLY A 105 -8.14 2.18 12.86
CA GLY A 105 -8.00 0.89 12.18
C GLY A 105 -8.58 0.81 10.76
N GLN A 106 -9.14 1.90 10.21
CA GLN A 106 -9.77 1.91 8.90
C GLN A 106 -8.75 1.93 7.76
N ALA A 107 -7.70 2.74 7.90
CA ALA A 107 -6.65 2.86 6.91
C ALA A 107 -5.55 1.85 7.20
N PHE A 108 -5.24 0.99 6.22
CA PHE A 108 -4.10 0.09 6.33
C PHE A 108 -3.37 -0.06 5.00
N ILE A 109 -2.05 -0.30 5.12
CA ILE A 109 -1.18 -0.73 4.04
C ILE A 109 -0.26 -1.84 4.54
N GLY A 110 0.10 -2.75 3.66
CA GLY A 110 0.91 -3.88 4.02
C GLY A 110 1.27 -4.73 2.81
N CYS A 111 1.79 -5.90 3.11
CA CYS A 111 2.20 -6.86 2.11
C CYS A 111 1.69 -8.26 2.43
N LYS A 112 1.33 -8.98 1.37
CA LYS A 112 1.14 -10.42 1.40
C LYS A 112 2.39 -11.11 0.86
N PHE A 113 2.78 -12.21 1.50
CA PHE A 113 3.93 -13.02 1.10
C PHE A 113 3.47 -14.42 0.69
N ASP A 114 4.11 -14.97 -0.33
CA ASP A 114 3.91 -16.35 -0.77
C ASP A 114 4.36 -17.38 0.28
N THR A 115 5.33 -16.98 1.11
CA THR A 115 5.95 -17.79 2.16
C THR A 115 5.71 -17.18 3.53
N ALA A 116 5.62 -18.03 4.56
CA ALA A 116 5.52 -17.58 5.94
C ALA A 116 6.84 -16.91 6.34
N LEU A 117 6.81 -15.59 6.51
CA LEU A 117 7.98 -14.78 6.83
C LEU A 117 7.72 -13.96 8.08
N GLN A 118 8.77 -13.75 8.88
CA GLN A 118 8.71 -12.90 10.05
C GLN A 118 9.31 -11.54 9.71
N VAL A 119 8.47 -10.50 9.76
CA VAL A 119 8.94 -9.11 9.73
C VAL A 119 9.54 -8.79 11.10
N ARG A 120 10.80 -8.37 11.12
CA ARG A 120 11.56 -8.05 12.34
C ARG A 120 11.94 -6.57 12.46
N CYS A 121 11.96 -5.86 11.34
CA CYS A 121 12.09 -4.41 11.31
C CYS A 121 11.20 -3.80 10.23
N VAL A 122 10.72 -2.59 10.50
CA VAL A 122 9.90 -1.78 9.60
C VAL A 122 10.50 -0.38 9.53
N GLN A 123 10.70 0.15 8.32
CA GLN A 123 10.99 1.56 8.11
C GLN A 123 9.85 2.20 7.34
N ILE A 124 9.40 3.36 7.81
CA ILE A 124 8.26 4.10 7.25
C ILE A 124 8.75 5.49 6.86
N TYR A 125 8.50 5.88 5.62
CA TYR A 125 8.71 7.24 5.13
C TYR A 125 7.34 7.88 4.94
N GLN A 126 7.04 8.89 5.75
CA GLN A 126 5.76 9.60 5.78
C GLN A 126 6.01 11.08 6.07
N THR A 127 5.05 11.93 5.73
CA THR A 127 5.07 13.34 6.17
C THR A 127 4.94 13.43 7.68
N ALA A 128 5.50 14.49 8.26
CA ALA A 128 5.29 14.77 9.67
C ALA A 128 3.78 15.03 9.93
N PRO A 129 3.25 14.67 11.10
CA PRO A 129 1.90 15.06 11.47
C PRO A 129 1.78 16.60 11.45
N GLY A 130 0.93 17.14 10.57
CA GLY A 130 0.57 18.57 10.55
C GLY A 130 1.10 19.44 9.40
N ASP A 131 1.79 18.85 8.41
CA ASP A 131 2.13 19.53 7.13
C ASP A 131 1.02 19.42 6.08
#